data_AF-A0A9E0DSX1-F1
#
_entry.id   AF-A0A9E0DSX1-F1
#
_cell.length_a   1.000
_cell.length_b   1.000
_cell.length_c   1.000
_cell.angle_alpha   90.00
_cell.angle_beta   90.00
_cell.angle_gamma   90.00
#
_symmetry.space_group_name_H-M   'P 1'
#
loop_
_entity.id
_entity.type
_entity.pdbx_description
1 polymer ?
#
loop_
_entity_poly.entity_id
_entity_poly.type
_entity_poly.pdbx_seq_one_letter_code
_entity_poly.pdbx_strand_id
1 'polypeptide(L)'
;MLSELFISVNYGEIVSVLGKSGVGKSTLLRTIMHDLPRQAHRSKGRILVDNQDIDVLASHEGFHGAVVSMVFQNPSQIFSPLRTIGQHVSDFLEAHHVTD
;
A
#
# COMPACT_ATOMS: atom_id res chain seq x y z
N MET A 1 3.50 8.12 16.02
CA MET A 1 4.84 8.72 15.87
C MET A 1 5.62 7.92 14.84
N LEU A 2 6.02 8.57 13.75
CA LEU A 2 7.13 8.24 12.85
C LEU A 2 8.04 9.47 12.94
N SER A 3 9.37 9.34 12.98
CA SER A 3 10.24 10.51 13.05
C SER A 3 11.52 10.34 12.24
N GLU A 4 11.68 11.26 11.28
CA GLU A 4 12.78 11.51 10.34
C GLU A 4 13.30 10.33 9.53
N LEU A 5 12.40 9.69 8.76
CA LEU A 5 12.76 8.59 7.90
C LEU A 5 13.01 9.04 6.46
N PHE A 6 14.23 8.79 5.98
CA PHE A 6 14.64 8.91 4.58
C PHE A 6 15.05 7.53 4.06
N ILE A 7 14.30 7.01 3.09
CA ILE A 7 14.59 5.75 2.40
C ILE A 7 14.40 6.01 0.91
N SER A 8 15.35 5.52 0.11
CA SER A 8 15.21 5.39 -1.33
C SER A 8 15.19 3.91 -1.67
N VAL A 9 14.24 3.51 -2.50
CA VAL A 9 14.19 2.17 -3.08
C VAL A 9 14.30 2.35 -4.58
N ASN A 10 15.34 1.77 -5.18
CA ASN A 10 15.57 1.85 -6.62
C ASN A 10 14.65 0.88 -7.37
N TYR A 11 14.49 1.11 -8.67
CA TYR A 11 13.76 0.19 -9.52
C TYR A 11 14.38 -1.22 -9.45
N GLY A 12 13.54 -2.23 -9.19
CA GLY A 12 13.96 -3.63 -9.03
C GLY A 12 14.62 -3.96 -7.69
N GLU A 13 14.76 -3.01 -6.77
CA GLU A 13 15.33 -3.25 -5.45
C GLU A 13 14.32 -3.92 -4.52
N ILE A 14 14.77 -4.95 -3.80
CA ILE A 14 13.98 -5.63 -2.77
C ILE A 14 14.50 -5.20 -1.40
N VAL A 15 13.63 -4.52 -0.64
CA VAL A 15 13.96 -4.00 0.70
C VAL A 15 13.10 -4.68 1.76
N SER A 16 13.72 -5.02 2.89
CA SER A 16 13.03 -5.54 4.06
C SER A 16 13.09 -4.56 5.22
N VAL A 17 11.93 -4.30 5.84
CA VAL A 17 11.81 -3.44 7.03
C VAL A 17 11.66 -4.32 8.27
N LEU A 18 12.70 -4.35 9.10
CA LEU A 18 12.76 -5.18 10.31
C LEU A 18 12.60 -4.33 11.60
N GLY A 19 12.11 -4.95 12.67
CA GLY A 19 11.96 -4.30 13.98
C GLY A 19 10.94 -4.97 14.88
N LYS A 20 10.93 -4.61 16.18
CA LYS A 20 9.99 -5.18 17.18
C LYS A 20 8.53 -4.89 16.83
N SER A 21 7.60 -5.69 17.36
CA SER A 21 6.16 -5.38 17.24
C SER A 21 5.85 -4.00 17.82
N GLY A 22 4.96 -3.25 17.18
CA GLY A 22 4.56 -1.90 17.62
C GLY A 22 5.51 -0.75 17.25
N VAL A 23 6.69 -1.01 16.66
CA VAL A 23 7.66 0.05 16.31
C VAL A 23 7.26 0.94 15.12
N GLY A 24 6.12 0.66 14.48
CA GLY A 24 5.60 1.48 13.37
C GLY A 24 5.82 0.94 11.95
N LYS A 25 6.29 -0.32 11.78
CA LYS A 25 6.44 -0.95 10.45
C LYS A 25 5.14 -0.94 9.63
N SER A 26 4.04 -1.38 10.24
CA SER A 26 2.72 -1.38 9.58
C SER A 26 2.21 0.04 9.33
N THR A 27 2.57 0.99 10.20
CA THR A 27 2.26 2.42 9.99
C THR A 27 3.03 2.99 8.80
N LEU A 28 4.31 2.64 8.62
CA LEU A 28 5.11 3.03 7.46
C LEU A 28 4.48 2.51 6.16
N LEU A 29 4.18 1.21 6.08
CA LEU A 29 3.55 0.62 4.89
C LEU A 29 2.19 1.25 4.59
N ARG A 30 1.34 1.47 5.61
CA ARG A 30 0.04 2.16 5.43
C ARG A 30 0.18 3.62 5.01
N THR A 31 1.26 4.30 5.42
CA THR A 31 1.55 5.68 4.98
C THR A 31 1.92 5.71 3.50
N ILE A 32 2.71 4.74 3.02
CA ILE A 32 3.06 4.59 1.60
C ILE A 32 1.80 4.27 0.77
N MET A 33 0.93 3.40 1.28
CA MET A 33 -0.33 3.02 0.64
C MET A 33 -1.42 4.10 0.66
N HIS A 34 -1.16 5.28 1.24
CA HIS A 34 -2.18 6.32 1.46
C HIS A 34 -3.46 5.76 2.14
N ASP A 35 -3.31 4.82 3.08
CA ASP A 35 -4.38 4.12 3.82
C ASP A 35 -4.18 4.22 5.34
N LEU A 36 -3.94 5.45 5.82
CA LEU A 36 -3.88 5.73 7.24
C LEU A 36 -5.30 5.83 7.82
N PRO A 37 -5.53 5.31 9.05
CA PRO A 37 -6.83 5.47 9.71
C PRO A 37 -7.11 6.96 9.95
N ARG A 38 -8.40 7.35 10.02
CA ARG A 38 -8.82 8.77 10.10
C ARG A 38 -8.16 9.56 11.24
N GLN A 39 -7.85 8.93 12.37
CA GLN A 39 -7.15 9.54 13.50
C GLN A 39 -5.63 9.75 13.28
N ALA A 40 -5.07 9.31 12.15
CA ALA A 40 -3.66 9.43 11.81
C ALA A 40 -3.49 10.21 10.50
N HIS A 41 -2.45 11.03 10.43
CA HIS A 41 -2.07 11.76 9.22
C HIS A 41 -0.55 11.89 9.13
N ARG A 42 -0.03 12.07 7.91
CA ARG A 42 1.36 12.43 7.67
C ARG A 42 1.51 13.93 7.99
N SER A 43 2.23 14.24 9.06
CA SER A 43 2.39 15.64 9.50
C SER A 43 3.44 16.41 8.69
N LYS A 44 4.49 15.74 8.20
CA LYS A 44 5.59 16.31 7.40
C LYS A 44 6.17 15.28 6.44
N GLY A 45 6.95 15.76 5.49
CA GLY A 45 7.66 14.94 4.49
C GLY A 45 6.77 14.60 3.29
N ARG A 46 7.41 14.00 2.29
CA ARG A 46 6.78 13.58 1.03
C ARG A 46 7.17 12.15 0.70
N ILE A 47 6.29 11.45 0.02
CA ILE A 47 6.55 10.12 -0.52
C ILE A 47 6.42 10.25 -2.03
N LEU A 48 7.43 9.78 -2.75
CA LEU A 48 7.45 9.83 -4.20
C LEU A 48 7.44 8.41 -4.74
N VAL A 49 6.58 8.16 -5.72
CA VAL A 49 6.63 6.99 -6.58
C VAL A 49 6.86 7.49 -7.99
N ASP A 50 7.91 7.01 -8.65
CA ASP A 50 8.33 7.48 -9.98
C ASP A 50 8.42 9.03 -10.07
N ASN A 51 9.05 9.64 -9.07
CA ASN A 51 9.19 11.09 -8.90
C ASN A 51 7.88 11.90 -8.73
N GLN A 52 6.73 11.25 -8.63
CA GLN A 52 5.44 11.89 -8.43
C GLN A 52 4.98 11.75 -6.97
N ASP A 53 4.40 12.82 -6.41
CA ASP A 53 3.91 12.82 -5.03
C ASP A 53 2.66 11.95 -4.89
N ILE A 54 2.65 11.06 -3.90
CA ILE A 54 1.52 10.16 -3.69
C ILE A 54 0.23 10.89 -3.34
N ASP A 55 0.29 12.11 -2.79
CA ASP A 55 -0.92 12.87 -2.48
C ASP A 55 -1.65 13.34 -3.76
N VAL A 56 -0.90 13.49 -4.86
CA VAL A 56 -1.46 13.77 -6.19
C VAL A 56 -1.93 12.46 -6.82
N LEU A 57 -1.07 11.43 -6.79
CA LEU A 57 -1.35 10.13 -7.39
C LEU A 57 -2.55 9.43 -6.75
N ALA A 58 -2.77 9.56 -5.44
CA ALA A 58 -3.83 8.86 -4.72
C ALA A 58 -5.25 9.23 -5.19
N SER A 59 -5.40 10.31 -5.97
CA SER A 59 -6.65 10.66 -6.63
C SER A 59 -6.90 9.92 -7.95
N HIS A 60 -5.89 9.24 -8.50
CA HIS A 60 -6.00 8.43 -9.71
C HIS A 60 -6.48 7.02 -9.39
N GLU A 61 -7.42 6.51 -10.20
CA GLU A 61 -8.02 5.18 -10.02
C GLU A 61 -7.00 4.04 -10.02
N GLY A 62 -5.87 4.20 -10.72
CA GLY A 62 -4.80 3.19 -10.77
C GLY A 62 -3.79 3.23 -9.63
N PHE A 63 -3.90 4.17 -8.68
CA PHE A 63 -2.92 4.30 -7.60
C PHE A 63 -2.84 3.03 -6.76
N HIS A 64 -3.97 2.58 -6.23
CA HIS A 64 -4.07 1.26 -5.63
C HIS A 64 -4.15 0.23 -6.76
N GLY A 65 -3.31 -0.81 -6.70
CA GLY A 65 -3.21 -1.83 -7.75
C GLY A 65 -2.00 -1.61 -8.65
N ALA A 66 -2.11 -0.71 -9.63
CA ALA A 66 -1.10 -0.54 -10.67
C ALA A 66 0.16 0.19 -10.21
N VAL A 67 0.02 1.23 -9.37
CA VAL A 67 1.17 1.99 -8.84
C VAL A 67 1.68 1.39 -7.53
N VAL A 68 0.79 1.15 -6.57
CA VAL A 68 1.13 0.55 -5.26
C VAL A 68 0.15 -0.57 -4.92
N SER A 69 0.68 -1.70 -4.45
CA SER A 69 -0.09 -2.86 -4.03
C SER A 69 0.44 -3.40 -2.71
N MET A 70 -0.47 -3.91 -1.87
CA MET A 70 -0.11 -4.46 -0.56
C MET A 70 -0.80 -5.80 -0.32
N VAL A 71 -0.02 -6.78 0.15
CA VAL A 71 -0.55 -8.01 0.76
C VAL A 71 -0.57 -7.81 2.27
N PHE A 72 -1.75 -7.87 2.87
CA PHE A 72 -1.92 -7.66 4.30
C PHE A 72 -1.43 -8.86 5.12
N GLN A 73 -1.04 -8.62 6.38
CA GLN A 73 -0.51 -9.66 7.28
C GLN A 73 -1.49 -10.81 7.54
N ASN A 74 -2.80 -10.53 7.51
CA ASN A 74 -3.86 -11.52 7.71
C ASN A 74 -4.73 -11.62 6.44
N PRO A 75 -4.23 -12.22 5.35
CA PRO A 75 -4.95 -12.28 4.09
C PRO A 75 -6.23 -13.13 4.19
N SER A 76 -6.28 -14.08 5.13
CA SER A 76 -7.44 -14.95 5.39
C SER A 76 -8.70 -14.19 5.79
N GLN A 77 -8.59 -12.96 6.30
CA GLN A 77 -9.75 -12.12 6.65
C GLN A 77 -10.42 -11.49 5.42
N ILE A 78 -9.74 -11.49 4.27
CA ILE A 78 -10.21 -10.84 3.04
C ILE A 78 -10.91 -11.86 2.13
N PHE A 79 -10.55 -13.15 2.25
CA PHE A 79 -11.17 -14.19 1.47
C PHE A 79 -12.53 -14.61 2.04
N SER A 80 -13.58 -14.37 1.26
CA SER A 80 -14.88 -14.98 1.48
C SER A 80 -14.80 -16.49 1.20
N PRO A 81 -15.16 -17.36 2.16
CA PRO A 81 -15.18 -18.82 1.96
C PRO A 81 -16.29 -19.27 1.00
N LEU A 82 -17.19 -18.35 0.63
CA LEU A 82 -18.26 -18.60 -0.34
C LEU A 82 -17.82 -18.30 -1.79
N ARG A 83 -16.59 -17.84 -2.00
CA ARG A 83 -16.05 -17.47 -3.31
C ARG A 83 -14.80 -18.28 -3.64
N THR A 84 -14.65 -18.65 -4.90
CA THR A 84 -13.45 -19.32 -5.40
C THR A 84 -12.28 -18.36 -5.51
N ILE A 85 -11.05 -18.88 -5.57
CA ILE A 85 -9.86 -18.05 -5.82
C ILE A 85 -9.99 -17.26 -7.12
N GLY A 86 -10.51 -17.89 -8.19
CA GLY A 86 -10.73 -17.21 -9.46
C GLY A 86 -11.69 -16.03 -9.37
N GLN A 87 -12.74 -16.14 -8.54
CA GLN A 87 -13.66 -15.02 -8.31
C GLN A 87 -12.97 -13.87 -7.58
N HIS A 88 -12.17 -14.15 -6.54
CA HIS A 88 -11.40 -13.11 -5.85
C HIS A 88 -10.39 -12.41 -6.77
N VAL A 89 -9.77 -13.16 -7.70
CA VAL A 89 -8.88 -12.58 -8.72
C VAL A 89 -9.68 -11.71 -9.71
N SER A 90 -10.84 -12.18 -10.18
CA SER A 90 -11.73 -11.40 -11.06
C SER A 90 -12.17 -10.10 -10.39
N ASP A 91 -12.63 -10.18 -9.13
CA ASP A 91 -13.05 -9.02 -8.35
C ASP A 91 -11.92 -7.98 -8.22
N PHE A 92 -10.68 -8.44 -8.01
CA PHE A 92 -9.50 -7.57 -7.94
C PHE A 92 -9.23 -6.89 -9.28
N LEU A 93 -9.22 -7.64 -10.39
CA LEU A 93 -8.98 -7.08 -11.73
C LEU A 93 -10.07 -6.06 -12.11
N GLU A 94 -11.33 -6.38 -11.83
CA GLU A 94 -12.48 -5.50 -12.07
C GLU A 94 -12.40 -4.22 -11.24
N ALA A 95 -12.09 -4.34 -9.94
CA ALA A 95 -11.95 -3.19 -9.03
C ALA A 95 -10.80 -2.24 -9.42
N HIS A 96 -9.81 -2.74 -10.15
CA HIS A 96 -8.66 -1.97 -10.63
C HIS A 96 -8.72 -1.67 -12.13
N HIS A 97 -9.86 -1.91 -12.78
CA HIS A 97 -10.08 -1.67 -14.21
C HIS A 97 -8.99 -2.28 -15.10
N VAL A 98 -8.44 -3.43 -14.69
CA VAL A 98 -7.45 -4.17 -15.49
C VAL A 98 -8.21 -4.95 -16.54
N THR A 99 -8.25 -4.40 -17.75
CA THR A 99 -8.75 -5.09 -18.95
C THR A 99 -7.64 -5.95 -19.56
N ASP A 100 -7.97 -7.16 -19.98
CA ASP A 100 -7.11 -8.01 -20.83
C ASP A 100 -6.67 -7.30 -22.12
#